data_AF-A0A3S5I2Q7-F1
#
_entry.id   AF-A0A3S5I2Q7-F1
#
_cell.length_a   1.000
_cell.length_b   1.000
_cell.length_c   1.000
_cell.angle_alpha   90.00
_cell.angle_beta   90.00
_cell.angle_gamma   90.00
#
_symmetry.space_group_name_H-M   'P 1'
#
loop_
_entity.id
_entity.type
_entity.pdbx_description
1 polymer ?
#
loop_
_entity_poly.entity_id
_entity_poly.type
_entity_poly.pdbx_seq_one_letter_code
_entity_poly.pdbx_strand_id
1 'polypeptide(L)'
;TSILGMRELVKTPFKFVLTKAELLENLDKRRESLVGRKSSNSLLAFSAQCNFSGYKLPLELIESVQKQGLINAGTQVAGNDLKNEPDLGNFYVLLDAAAFVGTSYLNIGKYKPDFFCVSFYKMFGFPTGVGALIVSKRGQSVLQKKYYGGGTVNIAMTREDFHEKRAGFSSQFEDGTLSFLNIASLLEGFNTLERLVPAKGGRNTMERISNYVFQLAKYGYDKLSTLKHANGQKLLKFYNHTSYQDKRYQGGVITFNVLHEDGAFVGFAEVACLAAVFNIQLRTGCFCNPGACQWFLELSNN
;
A
#
# COMPACT_ATOMS: atom_id res chain seq x y z
N THR A 1 -5.40 -5.85 -4.45
CA THR A 1 -3.94 -6.01 -4.58
C THR A 1 -3.28 -5.68 -3.26
N SER A 2 -2.35 -6.53 -2.81
CA SER A 2 -1.51 -6.36 -1.62
C SER A 2 -0.11 -6.83 -1.99
N ILE A 3 0.92 -6.16 -1.49
CA ILE A 3 2.32 -6.62 -1.62
C ILE A 3 2.64 -7.83 -0.73
N LEU A 4 1.69 -8.26 0.11
CA LEU A 4 1.80 -9.48 0.91
C LEU A 4 2.01 -10.69 0.00
N GLY A 5 2.98 -11.55 0.35
CA GLY A 5 3.31 -12.74 -0.43
C GLY A 5 4.31 -12.49 -1.58
N MET A 6 4.60 -11.25 -1.96
CA MET A 6 5.57 -10.98 -3.03
C MET A 6 6.93 -11.63 -2.77
N ARG A 7 7.40 -11.64 -1.52
CA ARG A 7 8.68 -12.24 -1.13
C ARG A 7 8.81 -13.73 -1.50
N GLU A 8 7.71 -14.46 -1.59
CA GLU A 8 7.71 -15.86 -2.02
C GLU A 8 7.98 -16.00 -3.53
N LEU A 9 7.46 -15.05 -4.31
CA LEU A 9 7.57 -15.07 -5.77
C LEU A 9 8.86 -14.42 -6.30
N VAL A 10 9.47 -13.49 -5.55
CA VAL A 10 10.72 -12.86 -5.98
C VAL A 10 11.88 -13.87 -5.86
N LYS A 11 12.41 -14.27 -7.02
CA LYS A 11 13.62 -15.11 -7.16
C LYS A 11 14.90 -14.29 -6.97
N THR A 12 15.04 -13.65 -5.81
CA THR A 12 16.27 -12.98 -5.37
C THR A 12 16.79 -13.64 -4.09
N PRO A 13 18.10 -13.87 -3.95
CA PRO A 13 18.67 -14.34 -2.69
C PRO A 13 18.60 -13.26 -1.60
N PHE A 14 18.64 -11.98 -1.95
CA PHE A 14 18.72 -10.88 -0.99
C PHE A 14 17.36 -10.22 -0.76
N LYS A 15 16.89 -10.29 0.48
CA LYS A 15 15.62 -9.65 0.90
C LYS A 15 15.86 -8.85 2.17
N PHE A 16 15.30 -7.64 2.19
CA PHE A 16 15.45 -6.71 3.29
C PHE A 16 14.08 -6.22 3.77
N VAL A 17 14.04 -5.78 5.02
CA VAL A 17 12.90 -5.09 5.63
C VAL A 17 13.38 -3.74 6.11
N LEU A 18 12.69 -2.67 5.72
CA LEU A 18 12.91 -1.34 6.27
C LEU A 18 11.79 -0.98 7.23
N THR A 19 12.18 -0.40 8.35
CA THR A 19 11.27 0.33 9.23
C THR A 19 10.89 1.67 8.60
N LYS A 20 9.83 2.29 9.13
CA LYS A 20 9.43 3.65 8.75
C LYS A 20 10.58 4.65 8.94
N ALA A 21 11.30 4.58 10.06
CA ALA A 21 12.36 5.53 10.39
C ALA A 21 13.51 5.43 9.38
N GLU A 22 13.99 4.22 9.10
CA GLU A 22 15.07 3.97 8.14
C GLU A 22 14.71 4.43 6.73
N LEU A 23 13.46 4.19 6.31
CA LEU A 23 13.00 4.64 4.99
C LEU A 23 12.90 6.17 4.92
N LEU A 24 12.54 6.86 6.02
CA LEU A 24 12.43 8.32 6.02
C LEU A 24 13.80 9.03 5.99
N GLU A 25 14.89 8.36 6.39
CA GLU A 25 16.24 8.93 6.29
C GLU A 25 16.61 9.35 4.85
N ASN A 26 16.02 8.69 3.84
CA ASN A 26 16.16 9.04 2.43
C ASN A 26 15.66 10.45 2.09
N LEU A 27 14.86 11.09 2.95
CA LEU A 27 14.42 12.47 2.75
C LEU A 27 15.35 13.49 3.42
N ASP A 28 16.03 13.10 4.48
CA ASP A 28 16.81 14.00 5.33
C ASP A 28 18.26 14.16 4.82
N LYS A 29 18.83 13.09 4.27
CA LYS A 29 20.25 13.05 3.87
C LYS A 29 20.35 13.11 2.34
N ARG A 30 20.91 14.20 1.81
CA ARG A 30 21.27 14.26 0.39
C ARG A 30 22.61 13.58 0.16
N ARG A 31 22.63 12.50 -0.62
CA ARG A 31 23.88 11.92 -1.16
C ARG A 31 24.00 12.24 -2.65
N GLU A 32 25.25 12.30 -3.13
CA GLU A 32 25.52 12.24 -4.57
C GLU A 32 24.94 10.94 -5.16
N SER A 33 24.47 11.00 -6.40
CA SER A 33 23.88 9.86 -7.09
C SER A 33 24.92 8.74 -7.26
N LEU A 34 24.74 7.66 -6.49
CA LEU A 34 25.53 6.43 -6.59
C LEU A 34 24.82 5.33 -7.39
N VAL A 35 23.57 5.57 -7.81
CA VAL A 35 22.69 4.65 -8.53
C VAL A 35 23.19 4.39 -9.95
N GLY A 36 23.08 3.13 -10.40
CA GLY A 36 23.36 2.73 -11.78
C GLY A 36 24.84 2.53 -12.11
N ARG A 37 25.72 2.48 -11.10
CA ARG A 37 27.15 2.15 -11.29
C ARG A 37 27.40 0.65 -11.40
N LYS A 38 26.41 -0.19 -11.08
CA LYS A 38 26.42 -1.65 -11.30
C LYS A 38 25.24 -2.06 -12.19
N SER A 39 25.46 -3.11 -13.01
CA SER A 39 24.42 -3.74 -13.84
C SER A 39 23.51 -4.66 -13.02
N SER A 40 22.94 -4.13 -11.94
CA SER A 40 21.99 -4.83 -11.08
C SER A 40 20.75 -3.97 -10.87
N ASN A 41 19.60 -4.60 -10.63
CA ASN A 41 18.34 -3.91 -10.37
C ASN A 41 17.85 -4.25 -8.96
N SER A 42 17.38 -3.24 -8.25
CA SER A 42 16.83 -3.35 -6.90
C SER A 42 15.41 -2.77 -6.90
N LEU A 43 14.52 -3.39 -6.12
CA LEU A 43 13.12 -3.00 -6.03
C LEU A 43 12.79 -2.62 -4.60
N LEU A 44 12.42 -1.35 -4.39
CA LEU A 44 11.76 -0.92 -3.16
C LEU A 44 10.24 -1.07 -3.34
N ALA A 45 9.59 -1.83 -2.46
CA ALA A 45 8.14 -1.95 -2.42
C ALA A 45 7.60 -1.40 -1.08
N PHE A 46 6.66 -0.45 -1.14
CA PHE A 46 6.01 0.08 0.05
C PHE A 46 4.57 0.53 -0.23
N SER A 47 3.75 0.61 0.82
CA SER A 47 2.38 1.11 0.70
C SER A 47 2.31 2.62 0.85
N ALA A 48 1.61 3.30 -0.05
CA ALA A 48 1.37 4.75 0.05
C ALA A 48 0.58 5.12 1.32
N GLN A 49 -0.34 4.24 1.73
CA GLN A 49 -1.08 4.35 3.00
C GLN A 49 -1.11 2.99 3.69
N CYS A 50 -0.75 2.96 4.97
CA CYS A 50 -0.86 1.80 5.82
C CYS A 50 -2.35 1.48 6.05
N ASN A 51 -2.80 0.31 5.62
CA ASN A 51 -4.18 -0.15 5.84
C ASN A 51 -4.47 -0.54 7.30
N PHE A 52 -3.44 -0.61 8.17
CA PHE A 52 -3.58 -0.84 9.61
C PHE A 52 -3.72 0.49 10.37
N SER A 53 -2.77 1.41 10.24
CA SER A 53 -2.73 2.65 11.05
C SER A 53 -3.31 3.89 10.35
N GLY A 54 -3.60 3.80 9.05
CA GLY A 54 -3.96 4.95 8.23
C GLY A 54 -2.79 5.89 7.91
N TYR A 55 -1.59 5.61 8.39
CA TYR A 55 -0.42 6.46 8.13
C TYR A 55 -0.09 6.52 6.63
N LYS A 56 0.19 7.72 6.13
CA LYS A 56 0.59 7.97 4.74
C LYS A 56 2.08 8.26 4.68
N LEU A 57 2.80 7.49 3.89
CA LEU A 57 4.23 7.73 3.65
C LEU A 57 4.39 8.93 2.70
N PRO A 58 5.39 9.81 2.92
CA PRO A 58 5.70 10.88 1.98
C PRO A 58 6.09 10.30 0.62
N LEU A 59 5.39 10.71 -0.44
CA LEU A 59 5.62 10.15 -1.78
C LEU A 59 6.87 10.73 -2.45
N GLU A 60 7.46 11.78 -1.87
CA GLU A 60 8.79 12.30 -2.22
C GLU A 60 9.89 11.22 -2.13
N LEU A 61 9.65 10.17 -1.31
CA LEU A 61 10.51 8.99 -1.22
C LEU A 61 10.73 8.32 -2.58
N ILE A 62 9.73 8.36 -3.47
CA ILE A 62 9.82 7.74 -4.79
C ILE A 62 10.97 8.38 -5.57
N GLU A 63 10.97 9.70 -5.68
CA GLU A 63 12.02 10.42 -6.42
C GLU A 63 13.38 10.29 -5.74
N SER A 64 13.42 10.39 -4.40
CA SER A 64 14.66 10.22 -3.63
C SER A 64 15.30 8.85 -3.91
N VAL A 65 14.55 7.76 -3.77
CA VAL A 65 15.08 6.40 -3.94
C VAL A 65 15.47 6.13 -5.40
N GLN A 66 14.70 6.60 -6.37
CA GLN A 66 15.03 6.43 -7.78
C GLN A 66 16.33 7.15 -8.18
N LYS A 67 16.66 8.28 -7.54
CA LYS A 67 17.86 9.09 -7.83
C LYS A 67 19.07 8.72 -6.97
N GLN A 68 18.85 8.39 -5.70
CA GLN A 68 19.91 8.26 -4.70
C GLN A 68 20.09 6.82 -4.20
N GLY A 69 19.16 5.92 -4.52
CA GLY A 69 19.10 4.59 -3.94
C GLY A 69 18.62 4.62 -2.50
N LEU A 70 18.84 3.55 -1.75
CA LEU A 70 18.54 3.51 -0.32
C LEU A 70 19.76 3.98 0.50
N ILE A 71 19.51 4.83 1.50
CA ILE A 71 20.56 5.27 2.43
C ILE A 71 20.87 4.18 3.45
N ASN A 72 19.83 3.51 3.92
CA ASN A 72 19.90 2.36 4.80
C ASN A 72 19.27 1.17 4.08
N ALA A 73 19.98 0.04 4.01
CA ALA A 73 19.46 -1.19 3.41
C ALA A 73 18.36 -1.84 4.26
N GLY A 74 18.26 -1.46 5.54
CA GLY A 74 17.40 -2.07 6.53
C GLY A 74 17.93 -3.40 7.03
N THR A 75 17.07 -4.19 7.66
CA THR A 75 17.42 -5.50 8.21
C THR A 75 17.37 -6.56 7.10
N GLN A 76 18.48 -7.27 6.89
CA GLN A 76 18.51 -8.42 5.99
C GLN A 76 17.74 -9.59 6.59
N VAL A 77 16.87 -10.22 5.80
CA VAL A 77 16.03 -11.36 6.23
C VAL A 77 16.16 -12.59 5.35
N ALA A 78 16.93 -12.51 4.26
CA ALA A 78 17.27 -13.66 3.42
C ALA A 78 18.60 -13.44 2.68
N GLY A 79 19.25 -14.55 2.33
CA GLY A 79 20.52 -14.59 1.62
C GLY A 79 21.71 -14.73 2.57
N ASN A 80 22.91 -14.84 2.00
CA ASN A 80 24.15 -14.75 2.75
C ASN A 80 24.39 -13.32 3.24
N ASP A 81 25.07 -13.18 4.38
CA ASP A 81 25.40 -11.88 4.96
C ASP A 81 26.13 -11.01 3.94
N LEU A 82 25.49 -9.91 3.56
CA LEU A 82 26.13 -8.89 2.75
C LEU A 82 26.88 -7.95 3.68
N LYS A 83 28.10 -7.56 3.27
CA LYS A 83 28.78 -6.43 3.91
C LYS A 83 27.89 -5.20 3.80
N ASN A 84 27.96 -4.30 4.78
CA ASN A 84 27.25 -3.01 4.79
C ASN A 84 27.78 -2.05 3.70
N GLU A 85 27.78 -2.49 2.46
CA GLU A 85 28.13 -1.71 1.29
C GLU A 85 26.88 -1.09 0.68
N PRO A 86 26.94 0.15 0.18
CA PRO A 86 25.83 0.77 -0.52
C PRO A 86 25.42 -0.05 -1.75
N ASP A 87 24.12 -0.22 -1.95
CA ASP A 87 23.60 -0.80 -3.19
C ASP A 87 23.75 0.22 -4.33
N LEU A 88 24.62 -0.12 -5.28
CA LEU A 88 24.95 0.71 -6.45
C LEU A 88 24.14 0.32 -7.70
N GLY A 89 23.13 -0.55 -7.54
CA GLY A 89 22.22 -0.95 -8.61
C GLY A 89 21.23 0.15 -9.00
N ASN A 90 20.42 -0.14 -10.02
CA ASN A 90 19.29 0.70 -10.41
C ASN A 90 18.09 0.45 -9.49
N PHE A 91 17.60 1.50 -8.85
CA PHE A 91 16.44 1.41 -7.97
C PHE A 91 15.13 1.68 -8.71
N TYR A 92 14.22 0.71 -8.61
CA TYR A 92 12.83 0.78 -9.04
C TYR A 92 11.90 0.84 -7.83
N VAL A 93 10.77 1.50 -7.97
CA VAL A 93 9.78 1.68 -6.90
C VAL A 93 8.44 1.06 -7.29
N LEU A 94 7.98 0.12 -6.47
CA LEU A 94 6.62 -0.41 -6.49
C LEU A 94 5.81 0.19 -5.34
N LEU A 95 4.79 0.98 -5.69
CA LEU A 95 3.88 1.61 -4.76
C LEU A 95 2.58 0.80 -4.64
N ASP A 96 2.31 0.22 -3.47
CA ASP A 96 0.96 -0.25 -3.16
C ASP A 96 0.08 0.95 -2.83
N ALA A 97 -0.66 1.42 -3.83
CA ALA A 97 -1.53 2.57 -3.72
C ALA A 97 -2.96 2.20 -3.34
N ALA A 98 -3.29 0.91 -3.19
CA ALA A 98 -4.68 0.45 -3.12
C ALA A 98 -5.46 1.04 -1.94
N ALA A 99 -4.84 1.15 -0.75
CA ALA A 99 -5.46 1.80 0.40
C ALA A 99 -5.45 3.34 0.31
N PHE A 100 -4.46 3.91 -0.39
CA PHE A 100 -4.30 5.36 -0.53
C PHE A 100 -5.33 5.95 -1.48
N VAL A 101 -5.46 5.40 -2.71
CA VAL A 101 -6.37 5.94 -3.73
C VAL A 101 -7.85 5.76 -3.39
N GLY A 102 -8.18 4.89 -2.43
CA GLY A 102 -9.55 4.73 -1.94
C GLY A 102 -10.11 6.03 -1.33
N THR A 103 -9.27 6.84 -0.70
CA THR A 103 -9.70 8.08 -0.05
C THR A 103 -8.73 9.24 -0.21
N SER A 104 -7.69 9.13 -1.03
CA SER A 104 -6.67 10.18 -1.23
C SER A 104 -6.39 10.38 -2.71
N TYR A 105 -6.09 11.62 -3.09
CA TYR A 105 -5.70 11.95 -4.46
C TYR A 105 -4.23 11.60 -4.71
N LEU A 106 -3.97 10.77 -5.72
CA LEU A 106 -2.62 10.43 -6.18
C LEU A 106 -2.30 11.20 -7.47
N ASN A 107 -1.46 12.22 -7.37
CA ASN A 107 -1.01 12.99 -8.53
C ASN A 107 0.20 12.31 -9.21
N ILE A 108 -0.06 11.53 -10.25
CA ILE A 108 0.97 10.82 -11.03
C ILE A 108 1.84 11.76 -11.91
N GLY A 109 1.39 13.00 -12.14
CA GLY A 109 2.21 14.03 -12.78
C GLY A 109 3.37 14.47 -11.90
N LYS A 110 3.15 14.48 -10.57
CA LYS A 110 4.16 14.82 -9.55
C LYS A 110 4.95 13.60 -9.10
N TYR A 111 4.27 12.52 -8.69
CA TYR A 111 4.90 11.33 -8.13
C TYR A 111 4.91 10.20 -9.14
N LYS A 112 6.10 9.73 -9.54
CA LYS A 112 6.29 8.83 -10.68
C LYS A 112 6.89 7.48 -10.27
N PRO A 113 6.14 6.62 -9.55
CA PRO A 113 6.61 5.28 -9.24
C PRO A 113 6.76 4.46 -10.54
N ASP A 114 7.62 3.46 -10.52
CA ASP A 114 7.81 2.57 -11.68
C ASP A 114 6.65 1.62 -11.87
N PHE A 115 6.08 1.21 -10.74
CA PHE A 115 4.95 0.30 -10.66
C PHE A 115 4.01 0.83 -9.58
N PHE A 116 2.70 0.82 -9.82
CA PHE A 116 1.76 0.99 -8.72
C PHE A 116 0.46 0.24 -8.91
N CYS A 117 -0.06 -0.26 -7.79
CA CYS A 117 -1.25 -1.09 -7.76
C CYS A 117 -2.45 -0.31 -7.24
N VAL A 118 -3.60 -0.45 -7.90
CA VAL A 118 -4.89 0.10 -7.44
C VAL A 118 -5.93 -1.01 -7.32
N SER A 119 -6.94 -0.77 -6.49
CA SER A 119 -8.11 -1.65 -6.34
C SER A 119 -9.36 -0.80 -6.34
N PHE A 120 -10.14 -0.89 -7.42
CA PHE A 120 -11.22 0.06 -7.69
C PHE A 120 -12.40 -0.07 -6.72
N TYR A 121 -12.68 -1.27 -6.22
CA TYR A 121 -13.68 -1.47 -5.17
C TYR A 121 -13.41 -0.66 -3.89
N LYS A 122 -12.14 -0.26 -3.63
CA LYS A 122 -11.81 0.59 -2.48
C LYS A 122 -12.15 2.06 -2.71
N MET A 123 -12.37 2.47 -3.96
CA MET A 123 -12.72 3.84 -4.33
C MET A 123 -14.24 4.04 -4.33
N PHE A 124 -14.99 3.07 -4.85
CA PHE A 124 -16.44 3.21 -5.06
C PHE A 124 -17.26 1.92 -4.81
N GLY A 125 -16.68 0.90 -4.16
CA GLY A 125 -17.39 -0.31 -3.70
C GLY A 125 -17.60 -1.39 -4.76
N PHE A 126 -18.06 -1.04 -5.96
CA PHE A 126 -18.37 -1.96 -7.07
C PHE A 126 -17.65 -1.54 -8.36
N PRO A 127 -17.08 -2.45 -9.16
CA PRO A 127 -17.11 -3.91 -9.02
C PRO A 127 -16.00 -4.43 -8.10
N THR A 128 -16.25 -5.57 -7.48
CA THR A 128 -15.21 -6.36 -6.82
C THR A 128 -14.40 -7.14 -7.86
N GLY A 129 -13.21 -7.60 -7.48
CA GLY A 129 -12.37 -8.44 -8.36
C GLY A 129 -11.61 -7.70 -9.47
N VAL A 130 -11.76 -6.38 -9.62
CA VAL A 130 -10.98 -5.59 -10.60
C VAL A 130 -10.00 -4.65 -9.90
N GLY A 131 -8.77 -4.66 -10.39
CA GLY A 131 -7.70 -3.74 -10.04
C GLY A 131 -6.83 -3.47 -11.26
N ALA A 132 -5.81 -2.64 -11.09
CA ALA A 132 -4.83 -2.40 -12.15
C ALA A 132 -3.42 -2.33 -11.57
N LEU A 133 -2.46 -2.80 -12.36
CA LEU A 133 -1.04 -2.51 -12.20
C LEU A 133 -0.69 -1.47 -13.28
N ILE A 134 -0.32 -0.28 -12.85
CA ILE A 134 0.12 0.77 -13.74
C ILE A 134 1.65 0.74 -13.75
N VAL A 135 2.23 0.74 -14.94
CA VAL A 135 3.67 0.60 -15.14
C VAL A 135 4.21 1.79 -15.93
N SER A 136 5.28 2.39 -15.45
CA SER A 136 5.97 3.46 -16.15
C SER A 136 6.75 2.91 -17.35
N LYS A 137 7.09 3.76 -18.33
CA LYS A 137 7.99 3.36 -19.43
C LYS A 137 9.34 2.84 -18.92
N ARG A 138 9.81 3.35 -17.78
CA ARG A 138 11.05 2.90 -17.11
C ARG A 138 10.86 1.52 -16.48
N GLY A 139 9.73 1.27 -15.81
CA GLY A 139 9.41 -0.05 -15.24
C GLY A 139 9.17 -1.12 -16.31
N GLN A 140 8.61 -0.73 -17.45
CA GLN A 140 8.34 -1.62 -18.58
C GLN A 140 9.60 -2.32 -19.10
N SER A 141 10.77 -1.66 -19.09
CA SER A 141 12.01 -2.27 -19.62
C SER A 141 12.56 -3.40 -18.74
N VAL A 142 12.14 -3.48 -17.47
CA VAL A 142 12.62 -4.48 -16.51
C VAL A 142 11.55 -5.46 -16.05
N LEU A 143 10.27 -5.18 -16.33
CA LEU A 143 9.19 -6.10 -15.97
C LEU A 143 9.08 -7.22 -17.02
N GLN A 144 9.57 -8.40 -16.66
CA GLN A 144 9.53 -9.57 -17.52
C GLN A 144 8.55 -10.60 -16.99
N LYS A 145 7.58 -11.00 -17.82
CA LYS A 145 6.66 -12.08 -17.50
C LYS A 145 7.24 -13.43 -17.89
N LYS A 146 7.28 -14.38 -16.95
CA LYS A 146 7.73 -15.76 -17.21
C LYS A 146 6.59 -16.66 -17.71
N TYR A 147 5.44 -16.59 -17.05
CA TYR A 147 4.24 -17.32 -17.43
C TYR A 147 3.59 -16.73 -18.69
N TYR A 148 2.81 -17.54 -19.41
CA TYR A 148 1.92 -17.08 -20.46
C TYR A 148 0.60 -17.86 -20.38
N GLY A 149 -0.49 -17.21 -20.73
CA GLY A 149 -1.83 -17.80 -20.78
C GLY A 149 -2.50 -17.54 -22.13
N GLY A 150 -3.73 -18.01 -22.26
CA GLY A 150 -4.58 -17.68 -23.40
C GLY A 150 -4.67 -16.16 -23.58
N GLY A 151 -4.64 -15.66 -24.81
CA GLY A 151 -4.70 -14.22 -25.07
C GLY A 151 -3.37 -13.46 -24.93
N THR A 152 -2.28 -14.07 -24.44
CA THR A 152 -0.96 -13.41 -24.32
C THR A 152 0.09 -13.90 -25.32
N VAL A 153 -0.25 -14.89 -26.15
CA VAL A 153 0.64 -15.50 -27.16
C VAL A 153 0.05 -15.40 -28.57
N ASN A 154 0.93 -15.28 -29.57
CA ASN A 154 0.63 -15.42 -30.99
C ASN A 154 0.58 -16.90 -31.39
N ILE A 155 1.56 -17.67 -30.90
CA ILE A 155 1.68 -19.12 -31.15
C ILE A 155 2.25 -19.80 -29.91
N ALA A 156 1.79 -21.03 -29.65
CA ALA A 156 2.38 -21.96 -28.70
C ALA A 156 2.35 -23.35 -29.34
N MET A 157 3.50 -24.03 -29.39
CA MET A 157 3.60 -25.34 -30.00
C MET A 157 3.41 -26.44 -28.95
N THR A 158 2.75 -27.54 -29.34
CA THR A 158 2.55 -28.69 -28.44
C THR A 158 3.64 -29.75 -28.57
N ARG A 159 4.31 -29.78 -29.73
CA ARG A 159 5.35 -30.76 -30.06
C ARG A 159 6.78 -30.21 -29.93
N GLU A 160 6.91 -28.92 -29.66
CA GLU A 160 8.18 -28.23 -29.48
C GLU A 160 8.04 -27.24 -28.32
N ASP A 161 9.11 -27.06 -27.53
CA ASP A 161 9.14 -26.08 -26.44
C ASP A 161 9.35 -24.66 -27.01
N PHE A 162 8.33 -24.18 -27.72
CA PHE A 162 8.34 -22.88 -28.38
C PHE A 162 7.00 -22.16 -28.19
N HIS A 163 7.10 -20.87 -27.87
CA HIS A 163 5.97 -19.96 -27.84
C HIS A 163 6.42 -18.55 -28.23
N GLU A 164 5.54 -17.79 -28.85
CA GLU A 164 5.74 -16.38 -29.18
C GLU A 164 4.69 -15.54 -28.46
N LYS A 165 5.12 -14.57 -27.66
CA LYS A 165 4.21 -13.67 -26.94
C LYS A 165 3.68 -12.58 -27.87
N ARG A 166 2.45 -12.11 -27.62
CA ARG A 166 1.86 -11.00 -28.38
C ARG A 166 2.73 -9.74 -28.29
N ALA A 167 2.69 -8.94 -29.35
CA ALA A 167 3.26 -7.59 -29.34
C ALA A 167 2.39 -6.65 -28.47
N GLY A 168 3.05 -5.69 -27.81
CA GLY A 168 2.40 -4.75 -26.90
C GLY A 168 2.51 -5.17 -25.43
N PHE A 169 2.86 -4.22 -24.58
CA PHE A 169 3.19 -4.49 -23.18
C PHE A 169 2.02 -5.07 -22.39
N SER A 170 0.85 -4.42 -22.37
CA SER A 170 -0.32 -4.88 -21.60
C SER A 170 -0.80 -6.27 -22.03
N SER A 171 -0.86 -6.52 -23.34
CA SER A 171 -1.30 -7.79 -23.92
C SER A 171 -0.46 -8.99 -23.46
N GLN A 172 0.79 -8.77 -23.05
CA GLN A 172 1.63 -9.84 -22.50
C GLN A 172 1.25 -10.22 -21.08
N PHE A 173 0.60 -9.33 -20.32
CA PHE A 173 0.30 -9.51 -18.88
C PHE A 173 -1.17 -9.82 -18.60
N GLU A 174 -2.04 -9.71 -19.59
CA GLU A 174 -3.48 -9.94 -19.48
C GLU A 174 -3.84 -11.38 -19.88
N ASP A 175 -3.62 -12.33 -18.96
CA ASP A 175 -3.94 -13.75 -19.19
C ASP A 175 -5.45 -14.02 -19.20
N GLY A 176 -5.89 -14.72 -20.23
CA GLY A 176 -7.25 -15.20 -20.39
C GLY A 176 -8.22 -14.14 -20.85
N THR A 177 -9.51 -14.45 -20.72
CA THR A 177 -10.57 -13.47 -20.98
C THR A 177 -10.65 -12.52 -19.80
N LEU A 178 -10.34 -11.25 -20.03
CA LEU A 178 -10.49 -10.22 -19.00
C LEU A 178 -11.96 -10.04 -18.63
N SER A 179 -12.19 -9.56 -17.41
CA SER A 179 -13.52 -9.22 -16.92
C SER A 179 -14.05 -7.92 -17.54
N PHE A 180 -14.23 -7.89 -18.86
CA PHE A 180 -14.52 -6.69 -19.65
C PHE A 180 -15.77 -5.93 -19.20
N LEU A 181 -16.83 -6.61 -18.73
CA LEU A 181 -18.01 -5.96 -18.16
C LEU A 181 -17.69 -5.18 -16.88
N ASN A 182 -16.92 -5.79 -15.97
CA ASN A 182 -16.50 -5.11 -14.75
C ASN A 182 -15.52 -3.97 -15.08
N ILE A 183 -14.62 -4.14 -16.04
CA ILE A 183 -13.72 -3.07 -16.50
C ILE A 183 -14.53 -1.89 -17.06
N ALA A 184 -15.55 -2.16 -17.89
CA ALA A 184 -16.43 -1.11 -18.42
C ALA A 184 -17.18 -0.38 -17.29
N SER A 185 -17.63 -1.11 -16.26
CA SER A 185 -18.37 -0.51 -15.14
C SER A 185 -17.52 0.45 -14.28
N LEU A 186 -16.20 0.42 -14.39
CA LEU A 186 -15.33 1.38 -13.70
C LEU A 186 -15.63 2.82 -14.10
N LEU A 187 -16.03 3.06 -15.36
CA LEU A 187 -16.41 4.39 -15.85
C LEU A 187 -17.55 4.97 -15.01
N GLU A 188 -18.56 4.16 -14.71
CA GLU A 188 -19.68 4.58 -13.88
C GLU A 188 -19.28 4.80 -12.42
N GLY A 189 -18.34 4.01 -11.91
CA GLY A 189 -17.74 4.22 -10.59
C GLY A 189 -17.08 5.60 -10.47
N PHE A 190 -16.29 6.01 -11.47
CA PHE A 190 -15.68 7.35 -11.51
C PHE A 190 -16.72 8.45 -11.68
N ASN A 191 -17.65 8.30 -12.62
CA ASN A 191 -18.74 9.27 -12.84
C ASN A 191 -19.56 9.49 -11.56
N THR A 192 -19.87 8.42 -10.84
CA THR A 192 -20.62 8.50 -9.58
C THR A 192 -19.82 9.22 -8.49
N LEU A 193 -18.51 9.00 -8.37
CA LEU A 193 -17.67 9.77 -7.43
C LEU A 193 -17.70 11.27 -7.75
N GLU A 194 -17.53 11.64 -9.02
CA GLU A 194 -17.56 13.04 -9.46
C GLU A 194 -18.94 13.67 -9.27
N ARG A 195 -20.01 12.93 -9.55
CA ARG A 195 -21.40 13.39 -9.35
C ARG A 195 -21.73 13.61 -7.87
N LEU A 196 -21.32 12.71 -6.98
CA LEU A 196 -21.60 12.81 -5.54
C LEU A 196 -20.72 13.85 -4.85
N VAL A 197 -19.46 13.97 -5.28
CA VAL A 197 -18.48 14.90 -4.70
C VAL A 197 -17.81 15.72 -5.82
N PRO A 198 -18.53 16.68 -6.42
CA PRO A 198 -18.00 17.44 -7.57
C PRO A 198 -16.80 18.31 -7.19
N ALA A 199 -15.94 18.65 -8.15
CA ALA A 199 -14.87 19.61 -7.89
C ALA A 199 -15.46 20.94 -7.38
N LYS A 200 -14.88 21.52 -6.33
CA LYS A 200 -15.35 22.77 -5.72
C LYS A 200 -14.20 23.50 -5.03
N GLY A 201 -14.12 24.82 -5.24
CA GLY A 201 -13.14 25.69 -4.57
C GLY A 201 -11.69 25.33 -4.90
N GLY A 202 -11.41 25.04 -6.18
CA GLY A 202 -10.06 24.68 -6.64
C GLY A 202 -9.57 23.30 -6.21
N ARG A 203 -10.43 22.47 -5.61
CA ARG A 203 -10.11 21.09 -5.20
C ARG A 203 -10.88 20.09 -6.05
N ASN A 204 -10.19 19.05 -6.47
CA ASN A 204 -10.83 17.94 -7.19
C ASN A 204 -11.64 17.03 -6.24
N THR A 205 -12.42 16.12 -6.82
CA THR A 205 -13.26 15.15 -6.12
C THR A 205 -12.51 14.38 -5.03
N MET A 206 -11.36 13.79 -5.36
CA MET A 206 -10.59 12.98 -4.41
C MET A 206 -9.91 13.80 -3.32
N GLU A 207 -9.53 15.05 -3.58
CA GLU A 207 -9.02 15.98 -2.56
C GLU A 207 -10.09 16.37 -1.55
N ARG A 208 -11.33 16.56 -2.02
CA ARG A 208 -12.49 16.81 -1.14
C ARG A 208 -12.80 15.58 -0.28
N ILE A 209 -12.84 14.39 -0.89
CA ILE A 209 -13.02 13.11 -0.17
C ILE A 209 -11.94 12.95 0.89
N SER A 210 -10.66 13.13 0.52
CA SER A 210 -9.52 13.04 1.44
C SER A 210 -9.65 13.97 2.64
N ASN A 211 -10.08 15.21 2.40
CA ASN A 211 -10.29 16.17 3.47
C ASN A 211 -11.40 15.74 4.44
N TYR A 212 -12.54 15.30 3.90
CA TYR A 212 -13.68 14.87 4.70
C TYR A 212 -13.38 13.60 5.52
N VAL A 213 -12.78 12.59 4.87
CA VAL A 213 -12.38 11.33 5.52
C VAL A 213 -11.38 11.58 6.65
N PHE A 214 -10.40 12.46 6.45
CA PHE A 214 -9.48 12.86 7.52
C PHE A 214 -10.20 13.55 8.67
N GLN A 215 -11.12 14.47 8.40
CA GLN A 215 -11.90 15.17 9.44
C GLN A 215 -12.73 14.20 10.27
N LEU A 216 -13.36 13.19 9.64
CA LEU A 216 -14.07 12.13 10.35
C LEU A 216 -13.15 11.31 11.24
N ALA A 217 -11.98 10.91 10.74
CA ALA A 217 -11.01 10.16 11.54
C ALA A 217 -10.47 10.98 12.70
N LYS A 218 -10.18 12.27 12.49
CA LYS A 218 -9.79 13.19 13.56
C LYS A 218 -10.89 13.31 14.62
N TYR A 219 -12.13 13.57 14.20
CA TYR A 219 -13.27 13.66 15.11
C TYR A 219 -13.47 12.38 15.92
N GLY A 220 -13.44 11.23 15.25
CA GLY A 220 -13.55 9.92 15.89
C GLY A 220 -12.43 9.69 16.90
N TYR A 221 -11.17 9.96 16.54
CA TYR A 221 -10.04 9.82 17.43
C TYR A 221 -10.16 10.74 18.65
N ASP A 222 -10.47 12.03 18.44
CA ASP A 222 -10.62 13.00 19.52
C ASP A 222 -11.70 12.55 20.51
N LYS A 223 -12.88 12.12 20.03
CA LYS A 223 -13.96 11.62 20.90
C LYS A 223 -13.58 10.34 21.63
N LEU A 224 -13.09 9.33 20.90
CA LEU A 224 -12.74 8.03 21.47
C LEU A 224 -11.60 8.16 22.50
N SER A 225 -10.66 9.09 22.30
CA SER A 225 -9.52 9.31 23.20
C SER A 225 -9.90 9.86 24.57
N THR A 226 -11.09 10.46 24.70
CA THR A 226 -11.61 10.96 25.98
C THR A 226 -12.26 9.88 26.84
N LEU A 227 -12.53 8.70 26.28
CA LEU A 227 -13.20 7.62 26.99
C LEU A 227 -12.30 7.01 28.06
N LYS A 228 -12.81 6.95 29.27
CA LYS A 228 -12.13 6.42 30.46
C LYS A 228 -13.07 5.56 31.28
N HIS A 229 -12.49 4.59 31.97
CA HIS A 229 -13.14 3.84 33.04
C HIS A 229 -13.35 4.72 34.26
N ALA A 230 -14.20 4.28 35.20
CA ALA A 230 -14.48 5.01 36.44
C ALA A 230 -13.21 5.26 37.29
N ASN A 231 -12.24 4.35 37.20
CA ASN A 231 -10.93 4.47 37.85
C ASN A 231 -9.96 5.45 37.15
N GLY A 232 -10.39 6.11 36.08
CA GLY A 232 -9.61 7.09 35.33
C GLY A 232 -8.68 6.51 34.26
N GLN A 233 -8.55 5.19 34.14
CA GLN A 233 -7.78 4.55 33.08
C GLN A 233 -8.44 4.75 31.72
N LYS A 234 -7.65 4.78 30.64
CA LYS A 234 -8.17 4.93 29.28
C LYS A 234 -8.92 3.66 28.86
N LEU A 235 -10.07 3.83 28.21
CA LEU A 235 -10.84 2.70 27.68
C LEU A 235 -10.15 2.04 26.47
N LEU A 236 -9.38 2.80 25.69
CA LEU A 236 -8.83 2.38 24.40
C LEU A 236 -7.31 2.51 24.33
N LYS A 237 -6.66 1.49 23.78
CA LYS A 237 -5.26 1.54 23.32
C LYS A 237 -5.23 1.75 21.82
N PHE A 238 -4.84 2.94 21.36
CA PHE A 238 -4.75 3.25 19.93
C PHE A 238 -3.44 2.76 19.30
N TYR A 239 -3.51 2.41 18.02
CA TYR A 239 -2.38 1.96 17.21
C TYR A 239 -2.22 2.87 15.97
N ASN A 240 -1.57 4.01 16.18
CA ASN A 240 -1.42 5.08 15.21
C ASN A 240 0.02 5.63 15.23
N HIS A 241 0.51 6.08 14.07
CA HIS A 241 1.82 6.72 13.96
C HIS A 241 1.78 8.23 14.20
N THR A 242 0.60 8.84 14.15
CA THR A 242 0.40 10.30 14.26
C THR A 242 -0.80 10.61 15.12
N SER A 243 -0.86 11.81 15.69
CA SER A 243 -1.99 12.26 16.53
C SER A 243 -3.15 12.86 15.74
N TYR A 244 -3.37 12.41 14.48
CA TYR A 244 -4.47 12.87 13.60
C TYR A 244 -4.52 14.40 13.40
N GLN A 245 -3.38 15.07 13.35
CA GLN A 245 -3.29 16.54 13.19
C GLN A 245 -3.14 17.00 11.74
N ASP A 246 -2.59 16.15 10.87
CA ASP A 246 -2.31 16.51 9.47
C ASP A 246 -2.76 15.42 8.49
N LYS A 247 -3.65 15.79 7.56
CA LYS A 247 -4.19 14.91 6.51
C LYS A 247 -3.13 14.39 5.54
N ARG A 248 -1.97 15.06 5.45
CA ARG A 248 -0.84 14.63 4.61
C ARG A 248 -0.26 13.31 5.11
N TYR A 249 -0.24 13.10 6.42
CA TYR A 249 0.37 11.93 7.05
C TYR A 249 -0.64 10.94 7.62
N GLN A 250 -1.93 11.30 7.70
CA GLN A 250 -2.96 10.45 8.28
C GLN A 250 -4.18 10.32 7.35
N GLY A 251 -4.64 9.08 7.18
CA GLY A 251 -5.85 8.70 6.45
C GLY A 251 -7.04 8.45 7.39
N GLY A 252 -8.07 7.82 6.83
CA GLY A 252 -9.36 7.60 7.48
C GLY A 252 -9.46 6.42 8.45
N VAL A 253 -8.35 5.84 8.89
CA VAL A 253 -8.33 4.60 9.69
C VAL A 253 -8.04 4.93 11.15
N ILE A 254 -8.86 4.39 12.06
CA ILE A 254 -8.62 4.39 13.50
C ILE A 254 -8.57 2.94 13.97
N THR A 255 -7.43 2.54 14.52
CA THR A 255 -7.21 1.17 14.98
C THR A 255 -6.91 1.20 16.47
N PHE A 256 -7.58 0.35 17.23
CA PHE A 256 -7.48 0.32 18.68
C PHE A 256 -7.85 -1.07 19.22
N ASN A 257 -7.45 -1.33 20.45
CA ASN A 257 -8.05 -2.34 21.31
C ASN A 257 -8.84 -1.67 22.44
N VAL A 258 -9.89 -2.35 22.91
CA VAL A 258 -10.63 -1.98 24.12
C VAL A 258 -9.98 -2.66 25.31
N LEU A 259 -9.88 -1.94 26.43
CA LEU A 259 -9.29 -2.41 27.67
C LEU A 259 -10.37 -2.61 28.73
N HIS A 260 -10.20 -3.61 29.59
CA HIS A 260 -10.91 -3.74 30.86
C HIS A 260 -10.40 -2.69 31.87
N GLU A 261 -11.09 -2.55 33.01
CA GLU A 261 -10.72 -1.59 34.05
C GLU A 261 -9.34 -1.87 34.67
N ASP A 262 -8.90 -3.12 34.65
CA ASP A 262 -7.58 -3.59 35.12
C ASP A 262 -6.47 -3.43 34.06
N GLY A 263 -6.81 -2.95 32.86
CA GLY A 263 -5.90 -2.75 31.74
C GLY A 263 -5.71 -3.98 30.85
N ALA A 264 -6.37 -5.12 31.14
CA ALA A 264 -6.37 -6.28 30.27
C ALA A 264 -7.15 -6.02 28.96
N PHE A 265 -6.85 -6.78 27.91
CA PHE A 265 -7.53 -6.60 26.62
C PHE A 265 -8.90 -7.30 26.59
N VAL A 266 -9.92 -6.58 26.11
CA VAL A 266 -11.18 -7.20 25.71
C VAL A 266 -10.97 -7.93 24.37
N GLY A 267 -11.49 -9.14 24.24
CA GLY A 267 -11.36 -9.92 23.01
C GLY A 267 -11.96 -9.18 21.81
N PHE A 268 -11.21 -9.05 20.71
CA PHE A 268 -11.70 -8.31 19.53
C PHE A 268 -12.99 -8.91 18.93
N ALA A 269 -13.20 -10.23 19.07
CA ALA A 269 -14.39 -10.91 18.59
C ALA A 269 -15.64 -10.49 19.39
N GLU A 270 -15.49 -10.32 20.70
CA GLU A 270 -16.54 -9.81 21.59
C GLU A 270 -16.90 -8.37 21.22
N VAL A 271 -15.90 -7.51 21.05
CA VAL A 271 -16.11 -6.11 20.65
C VAL A 271 -16.84 -6.02 19.31
N ALA A 272 -16.47 -6.84 18.32
CA ALA A 272 -17.15 -6.87 17.03
C ALA A 272 -18.60 -7.35 17.14
N CYS A 273 -18.87 -8.38 17.95
CA CYS A 273 -20.21 -8.90 18.18
C CYS A 273 -21.11 -7.84 18.83
N LEU A 274 -20.63 -7.20 19.90
CA LEU A 274 -21.36 -6.13 20.57
C LEU A 274 -21.59 -4.93 19.65
N ALA A 275 -20.57 -4.49 18.91
CA ALA A 275 -20.70 -3.40 17.93
C ALA A 275 -21.79 -3.71 16.88
N ALA A 276 -21.88 -4.96 16.41
CA ALA A 276 -22.88 -5.38 15.43
C ALA A 276 -24.32 -5.28 15.99
N VAL A 277 -24.54 -5.57 17.28
CA VAL A 277 -25.85 -5.38 17.95
C VAL A 277 -26.29 -3.91 17.91
N PHE A 278 -25.34 -2.98 17.92
CA PHE A 278 -25.58 -1.53 17.78
C PHE A 278 -25.47 -1.02 16.34
N ASN A 279 -25.53 -1.90 15.33
CA ASN A 279 -25.40 -1.56 13.90
C ASN A 279 -24.06 -0.90 13.53
N ILE A 280 -22.99 -1.17 14.27
CA ILE A 280 -21.64 -0.71 13.98
C ILE A 280 -20.82 -1.89 13.44
N GLN A 281 -20.39 -1.77 12.18
CA GLN A 281 -19.59 -2.79 11.52
C GLN A 281 -18.10 -2.49 11.70
N LEU A 282 -17.41 -3.33 12.45
CA LEU A 282 -15.97 -3.25 12.67
C LEU A 282 -15.24 -4.39 11.97
N ARG A 283 -14.07 -4.07 11.41
CA ARG A 283 -13.12 -5.10 10.99
C ARG A 283 -12.21 -5.44 12.17
N THR A 284 -11.88 -6.70 12.35
CA THR A 284 -10.99 -7.18 13.42
C THR A 284 -9.84 -8.05 12.89
N GLY A 285 -8.84 -8.32 13.74
CA GLY A 285 -7.63 -9.08 13.41
C GLY A 285 -6.47 -8.22 12.87
N CYS A 286 -5.48 -8.84 12.23
CA CYS A 286 -4.28 -8.15 11.72
C CYS A 286 -4.45 -7.44 10.35
N PHE A 287 -5.67 -7.35 9.81
CA PHE A 287 -6.00 -6.63 8.57
C PHE A 287 -5.15 -6.98 7.34
N CYS A 288 -4.64 -8.21 7.24
CA CYS A 288 -3.68 -8.62 6.21
C CYS A 288 -2.41 -7.75 6.18
N ASN A 289 -2.02 -7.16 7.32
CA ASN A 289 -0.81 -6.36 7.49
C ASN A 289 0.00 -6.91 8.68
N PRO A 290 0.69 -8.05 8.50
CA PRO A 290 1.42 -8.70 9.58
C PRO A 290 2.54 -7.82 10.12
N GLY A 291 3.21 -7.03 9.28
CA GLY A 291 4.29 -6.13 9.72
C GLY A 291 3.80 -5.05 10.69
N ALA A 292 2.66 -4.41 10.40
CA ALA A 292 2.07 -3.46 11.33
C ALA A 292 1.53 -4.14 12.60
N CYS A 293 0.90 -5.31 12.45
CA CYS A 293 0.38 -6.09 13.58
C CYS A 293 1.51 -6.46 14.55
N GLN A 294 2.59 -7.04 14.03
CA GLN A 294 3.77 -7.42 14.79
C GLN A 294 4.43 -6.21 15.47
N TRP A 295 4.58 -5.09 14.75
CA TRP A 295 5.16 -3.87 15.30
C TRP A 295 4.33 -3.26 16.43
N PHE A 296 3.03 -3.05 16.21
CA PHE A 296 2.16 -2.38 17.20
C PHE A 296 1.79 -3.24 18.40
N LEU A 297 1.79 -4.56 18.23
CA LEU A 297 1.51 -5.51 19.30
C LEU A 297 2.78 -6.05 19.96
N GLU A 298 3.95 -5.56 19.56
CA GLU A 298 5.26 -5.95 20.11
C GLU A 298 5.48 -7.48 20.07
N LEU A 299 5.00 -8.12 19.00
CA LEU A 299 5.08 -9.57 18.86
C LEU A 299 6.50 -9.98 18.44
N SER A 300 7.00 -11.01 19.11
CA SER A 300 8.27 -11.64 18.80
C SER A 300 8.17 -12.48 17.51
N ASN A 301 9.31 -12.88 16.93
CA ASN A 301 9.33 -13.82 15.81
C ASN A 301 9.08 -15.27 16.24
N ASN A 302 9.13 -15.54 17.55
CA ASN A 302 8.90 -16.83 18.19
C ASN A 302 7.50 -16.87 18.83
#